data_AF-Q9Y9Z3-F1
#
_entry.id   AF-Q9Y9Z3-F1
#
_cell.length_a   1.000
_cell.length_b   1.000
_cell.length_c   1.000
_cell.angle_alpha   90.00
_cell.angle_beta   90.00
_cell.angle_gamma   90.00
#
_symmetry.space_group_name_H-M   'P 1'
#
loop_
_entity.id
_entity.type
_entity.pdbx_description
1 polymer ?
#
loop_
_entity_poly.entity_id
_entity_poly.type
_entity_poly.pdbx_seq_one_letter_code
_entity_poly.pdbx_strand_id
1 'polypeptide(L)'
;MAWSKRAFKLLLLAWAATALLLSGAYPIKVHALSDEVAVEYSVEDNILSVSSYFYTVRIDLETGRFIYVDVRTVDGGSRTLLDAGAGMEAYLLSVGAEGLGSPVGEWEVASTSESDTFSLITLRSSVDNATVEARLTFYAYKPQIDIDIDIINEGEESVELQSPFGGPALVFASSVEEGSAFKTAYTIVGEGGVKVESADLESQATFSGIESIVVVTEYQGEPRLLLGLKGVSGDTIVVVDPAYQIPTGEGETATQLTLVLGLLKHVFEPGSGASFEASLILSVYDAYTVISTGVFDEVSSIYPDIKASVPTGFGFEKRIADLNSRVETLRNSLDSLRSENEELKRKLDELQGRDDYWNAKITELEEELQFYKIRSERNGILALLAFIAGAVISAAAVYTVKR
;
A
#
# COMPACT_ATOMS: atom_id res chain seq x y z
N MET A 1 50.30 16.07 -22.38
CA MET A 1 50.15 14.68 -21.87
C MET A 1 48.71 14.25 -22.17
N ALA A 2 48.48 13.60 -23.31
CA ALA A 2 47.13 13.29 -23.78
C ALA A 2 46.66 11.96 -23.16
N TRP A 3 45.72 12.03 -22.23
CA TRP A 3 45.06 10.84 -21.71
C TRP A 3 44.17 10.24 -22.80
N SER A 4 44.32 8.95 -23.07
CA SER A 4 43.48 8.27 -24.06
C SER A 4 42.03 8.25 -23.58
N LYS A 5 41.06 8.35 -24.51
CA LYS A 5 39.61 8.27 -24.19
C LYS A 5 39.26 7.01 -23.37
N ARG A 6 40.06 5.94 -23.44
CA ARG A 6 39.91 4.72 -22.63
C ARG A 6 40.36 4.92 -21.17
N ALA A 7 41.43 5.66 -20.93
CA ALA A 7 41.92 5.97 -19.59
C ALA A 7 40.92 6.86 -18.82
N PHE A 8 40.30 7.81 -19.50
CA PHE A 8 39.25 8.65 -18.90
C PHE A 8 37.99 7.84 -18.53
N LYS A 9 37.54 6.94 -19.42
CA LYS A 9 36.40 6.04 -19.14
C LYS A 9 36.65 5.11 -17.96
N LEU A 10 37.86 4.56 -17.83
CA LEU A 10 38.22 3.68 -16.71
C LEU A 10 38.28 4.44 -15.38
N LEU A 11 38.75 5.70 -15.40
CA LEU A 11 38.81 6.54 -14.20
C LEU A 11 37.41 6.97 -13.73
N LEU A 12 36.49 7.22 -14.68
CA LEU A 12 35.08 7.51 -14.40
C LEU A 12 34.33 6.28 -13.84
N LEU A 13 34.61 5.08 -14.37
CA LEU A 13 34.08 3.81 -13.84
C LEU A 13 34.62 3.50 -12.44
N ALA A 14 35.92 3.75 -12.19
CA ALA A 14 36.51 3.58 -10.87
C ALA A 14 35.92 4.56 -9.86
N TRP A 15 35.68 5.81 -10.25
CA TRP A 15 35.04 6.81 -9.39
C TRP A 15 33.58 6.43 -9.07
N ALA A 16 32.81 5.98 -10.08
CA ALA A 16 31.44 5.51 -9.88
C ALA A 16 31.36 4.27 -8.98
N ALA A 17 32.29 3.32 -9.13
CA ALA A 17 32.37 2.14 -8.26
C ALA A 17 32.75 2.51 -6.81
N THR A 18 33.63 3.50 -6.64
CA THR A 18 34.04 3.99 -5.31
C THR A 18 32.91 4.78 -4.63
N ALA A 19 32.13 5.56 -5.39
CA ALA A 19 30.94 6.23 -4.90
C ALA A 19 29.85 5.23 -4.47
N LEU A 20 29.65 4.14 -5.22
CA LEU A 20 28.72 3.06 -4.87
C LEU A 20 29.15 2.28 -3.61
N LEU A 21 30.46 2.08 -3.41
CA LEU A 21 31.00 1.42 -2.23
C LEU A 21 30.98 2.31 -0.99
N LEU A 22 31.13 3.64 -1.14
CA LEU A 22 31.07 4.60 -0.02
C LEU A 22 29.64 4.93 0.41
N SER A 23 28.63 4.74 -0.45
CA SER A 23 27.21 4.81 -0.05
C SER A 23 26.71 3.56 0.70
N GLY A 24 27.52 2.49 0.79
CA GLY A 24 27.15 1.21 1.39
C GLY A 24 27.37 1.11 2.91
N ALA A 25 27.82 2.16 3.59
CA ALA A 25 28.24 2.10 4.99
C ALA A 25 27.39 2.94 5.95
N TYR A 26 26.07 2.92 5.79
CA TYR A 26 25.12 3.17 6.88
C TYR A 26 23.84 2.38 6.60
N PRO A 27 23.50 1.36 7.40
CA PRO A 27 22.18 0.77 7.35
C PRO A 27 21.23 1.71 8.08
N ILE A 28 20.95 2.88 7.51
CA ILE A 28 19.66 3.51 7.80
C ILE A 28 18.68 2.63 7.04
N LYS A 29 17.97 1.75 7.75
CA LYS A 29 16.77 1.08 7.24
C LYS A 29 15.74 2.17 6.92
N VAL A 30 15.92 2.86 5.80
CA VAL A 30 14.87 3.65 5.17
C VAL A 30 13.92 2.61 4.61
N HIS A 31 12.84 2.32 5.33
CA HIS A 31 11.69 1.66 4.72
C HIS A 31 11.18 2.61 3.64
N ALA A 32 11.61 2.37 2.41
CA ALA A 32 10.98 2.95 1.25
C ALA A 32 9.55 2.40 1.23
N LEU A 33 8.59 3.22 1.68
CA LEU A 33 7.14 3.06 1.47
C LEU A 33 6.80 3.17 -0.03
N SER A 34 7.57 2.54 -0.92
CA SER A 34 7.53 2.86 -2.35
C SER A 34 7.13 1.73 -3.28
N ASP A 35 6.68 0.57 -2.78
CA ASP A 35 5.89 -0.37 -3.58
C ASP A 35 4.99 -1.18 -2.62
N GLU A 36 3.68 -1.12 -2.87
CA GLU A 36 2.58 -1.91 -2.26
C GLU A 36 2.34 -1.76 -0.75
N VAL A 37 1.76 -0.63 -0.35
CA VAL A 37 0.84 -0.62 0.82
C VAL A 37 -0.53 -1.07 0.32
N ALA A 38 -0.63 -2.30 -0.19
CA ALA A 38 -1.88 -2.91 -0.62
C ALA A 38 -2.47 -3.73 0.53
N VAL A 39 -3.79 -3.90 0.52
CA VAL A 39 -4.44 -4.93 1.34
C VAL A 39 -4.50 -6.18 0.49
N GLU A 40 -3.74 -7.20 0.88
CA GLU A 40 -3.74 -8.49 0.21
C GLU A 40 -4.74 -9.41 0.91
N TYR A 41 -5.52 -10.17 0.15
CA TYR A 41 -6.26 -11.29 0.70
C TYR A 41 -6.09 -12.55 -0.14
N SER A 42 -6.26 -13.69 0.50
CA SER A 42 -6.31 -15.00 -0.13
C SER A 42 -7.30 -15.90 0.61
N VAL A 43 -7.84 -16.89 -0.10
CA VAL A 43 -8.67 -17.94 0.48
C VAL A 43 -8.03 -19.28 0.13
N GLU A 44 -7.52 -19.97 1.13
CA GLU A 44 -6.87 -21.28 0.99
C GLU A 44 -7.39 -22.20 2.09
N ASP A 45 -7.81 -23.42 1.73
CA ASP A 45 -8.28 -24.44 2.69
C ASP A 45 -9.34 -23.91 3.69
N ASN A 46 -10.36 -23.21 3.19
CA ASN A 46 -11.40 -22.53 3.99
C ASN A 46 -10.89 -21.42 4.93
N ILE A 47 -9.65 -20.98 4.79
CA ILE A 47 -9.10 -19.88 5.59
C ILE A 47 -9.03 -18.63 4.71
N LEU A 48 -9.82 -17.62 5.08
CA LEU A 48 -9.64 -16.26 4.57
C LEU A 48 -8.47 -15.61 5.31
N SER A 49 -7.39 -15.33 4.60
CA SER A 49 -6.25 -14.56 5.11
C SER A 49 -6.29 -13.16 4.52
N VAL A 50 -6.19 -12.13 5.36
CA VAL A 50 -6.07 -10.73 4.95
C VAL A 50 -4.85 -10.11 5.61
N SER A 51 -3.99 -9.48 4.83
CA SER A 51 -2.76 -8.84 5.31
C SER A 51 -2.73 -7.39 4.86
N SER A 52 -2.42 -6.50 5.79
CA SER A 52 -2.19 -5.08 5.54
C SER A 52 -0.86 -4.65 6.17
N TYR A 53 -0.54 -3.36 6.07
CA TYR A 53 0.59 -2.80 6.79
C TYR A 53 0.43 -2.90 8.31
N PHE A 54 -0.80 -2.85 8.82
CA PHE A 54 -1.07 -2.78 10.26
C PHE A 54 -1.39 -4.12 10.88
N TYR A 55 -1.97 -5.06 10.13
CA TYR A 55 -2.40 -6.31 10.71
C TYR A 55 -2.38 -7.47 9.72
N THR A 56 -2.37 -8.68 10.27
CA THR A 56 -2.71 -9.91 9.56
C THR A 56 -3.88 -10.55 10.28
N VAL A 57 -4.96 -10.83 9.55
CA VAL A 57 -6.17 -11.45 10.06
C VAL A 57 -6.39 -12.76 9.31
N ARG A 58 -6.74 -13.82 10.03
CA ARG A 58 -7.18 -15.09 9.45
C ARG A 58 -8.51 -15.49 10.05
N ILE A 59 -9.45 -15.83 9.18
CA ILE A 59 -10.79 -16.29 9.53
C ILE A 59 -10.96 -17.68 8.94
N ASP A 60 -11.29 -18.64 9.79
CA ASP A 60 -11.75 -19.95 9.34
C ASP A 60 -13.22 -19.81 8.90
N LEU A 61 -13.45 -19.96 7.60
CA LEU A 61 -14.76 -19.82 6.98
C LEU A 61 -15.68 -21.00 7.32
N GLU A 62 -15.13 -22.19 7.63
CA GLU A 62 -15.95 -23.34 8.04
C GLU A 62 -16.63 -23.07 9.38
N THR A 63 -15.94 -22.41 10.30
CA THR A 63 -16.43 -22.15 11.65
C THR A 63 -16.83 -20.71 11.90
N GLY A 64 -16.48 -19.75 11.04
CA GLY A 64 -16.67 -18.31 11.26
C GLY A 64 -15.79 -17.72 12.37
N ARG A 65 -14.75 -18.45 12.78
CA ARG A 65 -13.85 -18.06 13.86
C ARG A 65 -12.68 -17.26 13.32
N PHE A 66 -12.30 -16.18 14.01
CA PHE A 66 -10.97 -15.62 13.82
C PHE A 66 -9.97 -16.59 14.45
N ILE A 67 -9.03 -17.08 13.64
CA ILE A 67 -8.02 -18.04 14.10
C ILE A 67 -6.70 -17.35 14.44
N TYR A 68 -6.45 -16.18 13.84
CA TYR A 68 -5.22 -15.44 14.05
C TYR A 68 -5.44 -13.95 13.76
N VAL A 69 -5.01 -13.09 14.68
CA VAL A 69 -4.94 -11.64 14.48
C VAL A 69 -3.62 -11.16 15.04
N ASP A 70 -2.76 -10.64 14.18
CA ASP A 70 -1.48 -10.04 14.55
C ASP A 70 -1.46 -8.58 14.13
N VAL A 71 -1.00 -7.70 15.01
CA VAL A 71 -0.91 -6.25 14.76
C VAL A 71 0.55 -5.84 14.77
N ARG A 72 0.97 -5.12 13.72
CA ARG A 72 2.34 -4.61 13.60
C ARG A 72 2.55 -3.40 14.49
N THR A 73 3.69 -3.39 15.16
CA THR A 73 4.15 -2.28 15.99
C THR A 73 4.96 -1.28 15.15
N VAL A 74 5.05 -0.03 15.62
CA VAL A 74 5.75 1.06 14.90
C VAL A 74 7.26 0.79 14.74
N ASP A 75 7.87 0.02 15.65
CA ASP A 75 9.26 -0.42 15.57
C ASP A 75 9.50 -1.60 14.59
N GLY A 76 8.45 -2.05 13.90
CA GLY A 76 8.50 -3.14 12.92
C GLY A 76 8.44 -4.54 13.53
N GLY A 77 8.17 -4.64 14.83
CA GLY A 77 7.73 -5.87 15.46
C GLY A 77 6.26 -6.19 15.13
N SER A 78 5.77 -7.29 15.69
CA SER A 78 4.36 -7.62 15.67
C SER A 78 3.92 -8.15 17.03
N ARG A 79 2.64 -7.97 17.33
CA ARG A 79 2.02 -8.44 18.55
C ARG A 79 0.74 -9.18 18.20
N THR A 80 0.76 -10.48 18.48
CA THR A 80 -0.40 -11.34 18.35
C THR A 80 -1.47 -10.87 19.32
N LEU A 81 -2.61 -10.42 18.79
CA LEU A 81 -3.78 -10.05 19.57
C LEU A 81 -4.70 -11.23 19.80
N LEU A 82 -4.80 -12.09 18.78
CA LEU A 82 -5.58 -13.31 18.80
C LEU A 82 -4.79 -14.46 18.20
N ASP A 83 -4.81 -15.58 18.90
CA ASP A 83 -4.28 -16.87 18.48
C ASP A 83 -5.21 -17.95 19.03
N ALA A 84 -6.02 -18.55 18.15
CA ALA A 84 -6.91 -19.63 18.54
C ALA A 84 -6.13 -20.86 19.05
N GLY A 85 -4.88 -21.05 18.61
CA GLY A 85 -3.97 -22.07 19.14
C GLY A 85 -3.60 -21.86 20.61
N ALA A 86 -3.72 -20.64 21.12
CA ALA A 86 -3.57 -20.30 22.53
C ALA A 86 -4.91 -20.33 23.31
N GLY A 87 -5.98 -20.85 22.71
CA GLY A 87 -7.30 -20.94 23.33
C GLY A 87 -8.11 -19.64 23.29
N MET A 88 -7.77 -18.69 22.41
CA MET A 88 -8.55 -17.45 22.24
C MET A 88 -9.80 -17.64 21.37
N GLU A 89 -10.87 -16.95 21.75
CA GLU A 89 -12.18 -17.05 21.08
C GLU A 89 -12.59 -15.71 20.47
N ALA A 90 -12.73 -15.65 19.14
CA ALA A 90 -13.43 -14.56 18.46
C ALA A 90 -14.20 -15.08 17.26
N TYR A 91 -15.39 -14.53 17.07
CA TYR A 91 -16.42 -15.02 16.17
C TYR A 91 -16.98 -13.87 15.35
N LEU A 92 -17.08 -14.08 14.04
CA LEU A 92 -17.73 -13.10 13.15
C LEU A 92 -19.21 -12.91 13.51
N LEU A 93 -19.88 -14.01 13.84
CA LEU A 93 -21.20 -13.99 14.45
C LEU A 93 -21.33 -15.20 15.38
N SER A 94 -21.89 -14.97 16.57
CA SER A 94 -22.11 -15.98 17.61
C SER A 94 -23.59 -16.10 17.96
N VAL A 95 -24.06 -17.34 18.09
CA VAL A 95 -25.43 -17.75 18.46
C VAL A 95 -25.39 -18.95 19.41
N GLY A 96 -26.42 -19.24 20.18
CA GLY A 96 -26.44 -20.26 21.24
C GLY A 96 -26.31 -19.68 22.66
N ALA A 97 -26.81 -20.40 23.65
CA ALA A 97 -27.05 -19.87 25.00
C ALA A 97 -25.90 -20.04 26.00
N GLU A 98 -24.84 -20.78 25.66
CA GLU A 98 -23.76 -21.13 26.58
C GLU A 98 -22.44 -20.40 26.27
N GLY A 99 -21.67 -20.04 27.29
CA GLY A 99 -20.32 -19.46 27.14
C GLY A 99 -20.31 -18.10 26.43
N LEU A 100 -19.58 -18.00 25.31
CA LEU A 100 -19.60 -16.87 24.36
C LEU A 100 -20.58 -17.10 23.19
N GLY A 101 -21.37 -18.17 23.25
CA GLY A 101 -22.13 -18.74 22.14
C GLY A 101 -21.29 -19.68 21.29
N SER A 102 -21.93 -20.22 20.25
CA SER A 102 -21.39 -21.03 19.18
C SER A 102 -21.23 -20.17 17.93
N PRO A 103 -20.08 -20.24 17.23
CA PRO A 103 -19.90 -19.43 16.05
C PRO A 103 -20.77 -19.94 14.91
N VAL A 104 -21.31 -19.01 14.14
CA VAL A 104 -21.97 -19.30 12.87
C VAL A 104 -20.91 -19.75 11.88
N GLY A 105 -21.07 -20.94 11.30
CA GLY A 105 -20.11 -21.54 10.36
C GLY A 105 -20.53 -21.43 8.89
N GLU A 106 -19.89 -22.24 8.04
CA GLU A 106 -20.23 -22.40 6.62
C GLU A 106 -20.26 -21.10 5.82
N TRP A 107 -19.31 -20.19 6.08
CA TRP A 107 -19.18 -18.96 5.35
C TRP A 107 -18.62 -19.18 3.95
N GLU A 108 -19.22 -18.53 2.97
CA GLU A 108 -18.72 -18.43 1.61
C GLU A 108 -18.36 -16.98 1.26
N VAL A 109 -17.31 -16.81 0.44
CA VAL A 109 -16.99 -15.49 -0.12
C VAL A 109 -17.98 -15.18 -1.25
N ALA A 110 -18.96 -14.32 -0.97
CA ALA A 110 -19.99 -13.94 -1.92
C ALA A 110 -19.49 -12.92 -2.96
N SER A 111 -18.69 -11.95 -2.53
CA SER A 111 -18.07 -10.97 -3.43
C SER A 111 -16.85 -10.30 -2.82
N THR A 112 -15.97 -9.76 -3.67
CA THR A 112 -14.83 -8.94 -3.26
C THR A 112 -14.76 -7.66 -4.09
N SER A 113 -14.27 -6.59 -3.48
CA SER A 113 -14.01 -5.30 -4.13
C SER A 113 -12.72 -4.71 -3.58
N GLU A 114 -11.78 -4.44 -4.48
CA GLU A 114 -10.44 -3.95 -4.12
C GLU A 114 -10.25 -2.51 -4.59
N SER A 115 -9.43 -1.77 -3.85
CA SER A 115 -8.90 -0.46 -4.23
C SER A 115 -7.46 -0.33 -3.74
N ASP A 116 -6.79 0.76 -4.13
CA ASP A 116 -5.46 1.11 -3.63
C ASP A 116 -5.41 1.32 -2.09
N THR A 117 -6.59 1.43 -1.45
CA THR A 117 -6.74 1.92 -0.08
C THR A 117 -7.44 0.94 0.86
N PHE A 118 -8.21 0.01 0.31
CA PHE A 118 -9.01 -0.93 1.07
C PHE A 118 -9.37 -2.16 0.23
N SER A 119 -9.68 -3.26 0.93
CA SER A 119 -10.33 -4.45 0.36
C SER A 119 -11.61 -4.72 1.11
N LEU A 120 -12.73 -4.75 0.38
CA LEU A 120 -14.05 -5.15 0.87
C LEU A 120 -14.28 -6.61 0.52
N ILE A 121 -14.61 -7.42 1.52
CA ILE A 121 -14.91 -8.84 1.40
C ILE A 121 -16.30 -9.08 1.97
N THR A 122 -17.20 -9.58 1.14
CA THR A 122 -18.56 -9.96 1.55
C THR A 122 -18.59 -11.46 1.76
N LEU A 123 -18.88 -11.86 2.99
CA LEU A 123 -19.09 -13.24 3.41
C LEU A 123 -20.58 -13.50 3.58
N ARG A 124 -21.03 -14.69 3.19
CA ARG A 124 -22.42 -15.11 3.39
C ARG A 124 -22.45 -16.45 4.11
N SER A 125 -23.39 -16.61 5.02
CA SER A 125 -23.68 -17.87 5.71
C SER A 125 -25.20 -18.02 5.87
N SER A 126 -25.65 -19.21 6.22
CA SER A 126 -27.05 -19.49 6.58
C SER A 126 -27.09 -20.16 7.95
N VAL A 127 -27.99 -19.69 8.81
CA VAL A 127 -28.27 -20.27 10.12
C VAL A 127 -29.77 -20.47 10.24
N ASP A 128 -30.18 -21.72 10.40
CA ASP A 128 -31.58 -22.12 10.32
C ASP A 128 -32.22 -21.63 9.02
N ASN A 129 -33.22 -20.75 9.09
CA ASN A 129 -33.87 -20.13 7.92
C ASN A 129 -33.42 -18.67 7.68
N ALA A 130 -32.38 -18.20 8.39
CA ALA A 130 -31.85 -16.86 8.23
C ALA A 130 -30.58 -16.86 7.39
N THR A 131 -30.50 -15.93 6.44
CA THR A 131 -29.27 -15.61 5.72
C THR A 131 -28.53 -14.52 6.48
N VAL A 132 -27.24 -14.73 6.67
CA VAL A 132 -26.33 -13.77 7.29
C VAL A 132 -25.34 -13.30 6.24
N GLU A 133 -25.23 -12.00 6.03
CA GLU A 133 -24.23 -11.39 5.18
C GLU A 133 -23.33 -10.48 6.02
N ALA A 134 -22.03 -10.72 5.98
CA ALA A 134 -21.02 -9.94 6.69
C ALA A 134 -20.10 -9.25 5.68
N ARG A 135 -20.12 -7.92 5.68
CA ARG A 135 -19.33 -7.05 4.82
C ARG A 135 -18.13 -6.52 5.62
N LEU A 136 -16.95 -7.01 5.29
CA LEU A 136 -15.68 -6.71 5.98
C LEU A 136 -14.83 -5.78 5.12
N THR A 137 -14.59 -4.55 5.57
CA THR A 137 -13.68 -3.61 4.89
C THR A 137 -12.37 -3.49 5.65
N PHE A 138 -11.30 -3.91 5.00
CA PHE A 138 -9.94 -3.86 5.51
C PHE A 138 -9.19 -2.69 4.89
N TYR A 139 -8.45 -1.91 5.69
CA TYR A 139 -7.76 -0.71 5.21
C TYR A 139 -6.25 -0.89 5.11
N ALA A 140 -5.65 -0.28 4.09
CA ALA A 140 -4.22 -0.28 3.88
C ALA A 140 -3.48 0.58 4.93
N TYR A 141 -4.10 1.68 5.35
CA TYR A 141 -3.46 2.74 6.14
C TYR A 141 -4.08 2.96 7.53
N LYS A 142 -4.99 2.09 7.99
CA LYS A 142 -5.60 2.18 9.33
C LYS A 142 -5.61 0.81 10.02
N PRO A 143 -5.35 0.75 11.33
CA PRO A 143 -5.50 -0.46 12.14
C PRO A 143 -6.97 -0.67 12.54
N GLN A 144 -7.84 -0.76 11.53
CA GLN A 144 -9.28 -0.79 11.67
C GLN A 144 -9.90 -1.74 10.62
N ILE A 145 -10.96 -2.43 11.01
CA ILE A 145 -11.78 -3.26 10.12
C ILE A 145 -13.22 -2.77 10.26
N ASP A 146 -13.85 -2.33 9.17
CA ASP A 146 -15.28 -2.04 9.22
C ASP A 146 -16.06 -3.34 9.01
N ILE A 147 -17.04 -3.56 9.87
CA ILE A 147 -17.87 -4.75 9.91
C ILE A 147 -19.31 -4.29 9.84
N ASP A 148 -20.01 -4.77 8.81
CA ASP A 148 -21.43 -4.53 8.60
C ASP A 148 -22.10 -5.88 8.43
N ILE A 149 -23.00 -6.23 9.35
CA ILE A 149 -23.65 -7.54 9.39
C ILE A 149 -25.14 -7.34 9.17
N ASP A 150 -25.66 -7.97 8.13
CA ASP A 150 -27.09 -8.06 7.81
C ASP A 150 -27.58 -9.48 8.10
N ILE A 151 -28.70 -9.59 8.80
CA ILE A 151 -29.39 -10.84 9.07
C ILE A 151 -30.81 -10.71 8.52
N ILE A 152 -31.19 -11.62 7.62
CA ILE A 152 -32.51 -11.62 6.98
C ILE A 152 -33.13 -13.01 7.14
N ASN A 153 -34.32 -13.09 7.72
CA ASN A 153 -35.09 -14.35 7.70
C ASN A 153 -35.86 -14.44 6.38
N GLU A 154 -35.38 -15.27 5.46
CA GLU A 154 -36.04 -15.54 4.18
C GLU A 154 -37.03 -16.71 4.24
N GLY A 155 -37.11 -17.39 5.38
CA GLY A 155 -38.01 -18.51 5.62
C GLY A 155 -39.48 -18.14 5.84
N GLU A 156 -40.31 -19.17 5.94
CA GLU A 156 -41.74 -19.05 6.24
C GLU A 156 -42.05 -19.04 7.75
N GLU A 157 -41.08 -19.44 8.58
CA GLU A 157 -41.19 -19.51 10.03
C GLU A 157 -40.26 -18.52 10.71
N SER A 158 -40.64 -18.04 11.90
CA SER A 158 -39.80 -17.16 12.70
C SER A 158 -38.55 -17.90 13.17
N VAL A 159 -37.40 -17.24 13.15
CA VAL A 159 -36.11 -17.79 13.61
C VAL A 159 -35.69 -17.05 14.88
N GLU A 160 -35.27 -17.80 15.89
CA GLU A 160 -34.70 -17.25 17.12
C GLU A 160 -33.18 -17.45 17.11
N LEU A 161 -32.44 -16.36 16.89
CA LEU A 161 -31.00 -16.34 16.97
C LEU A 161 -30.62 -15.65 18.28
N GLN A 162 -30.35 -16.45 19.31
CA GLN A 162 -30.00 -15.94 20.63
C GLN A 162 -28.49 -16.10 20.89
N SER A 163 -27.87 -15.19 21.63
CA SER A 163 -26.55 -15.41 22.24
C SER A 163 -26.65 -15.24 23.77
N PRO A 164 -25.59 -15.50 24.55
CA PRO A 164 -25.58 -15.22 25.99
C PRO A 164 -25.83 -13.74 26.32
N PHE A 165 -25.73 -12.86 25.31
CA PHE A 165 -25.88 -11.42 25.41
C PHE A 165 -27.23 -10.92 24.85
N GLY A 166 -28.17 -11.82 24.52
CA GLY A 166 -29.46 -11.45 23.93
C GLY A 166 -29.57 -11.99 22.51
N GLY A 167 -29.45 -11.15 21.49
CA GLY A 167 -29.44 -11.57 20.09
C GLY A 167 -28.07 -12.02 19.58
N PRO A 168 -27.92 -12.17 18.25
CA PRO A 168 -26.64 -12.55 17.64
C PRO A 168 -25.55 -11.53 17.97
N ALA A 169 -24.33 -12.01 18.16
CA ALA A 169 -23.25 -11.15 18.62
C ALA A 169 -21.93 -11.35 17.86
N LEU A 170 -21.27 -10.24 17.55
CA LEU A 170 -19.85 -10.22 17.18
C LEU A 170 -19.02 -10.33 18.46
N VAL A 171 -18.08 -11.26 18.50
CA VAL A 171 -17.27 -11.54 19.70
C VAL A 171 -15.80 -11.40 19.35
N PHE A 172 -15.07 -10.58 20.10
CA PHE A 172 -13.62 -10.45 20.00
C PHE A 172 -12.98 -10.61 21.37
N ALA A 173 -12.22 -11.69 21.57
CA ALA A 173 -11.35 -11.83 22.73
C ALA A 173 -9.88 -11.61 22.35
N SER A 174 -9.11 -11.07 23.30
CA SER A 174 -7.67 -10.89 23.17
C SER A 174 -6.94 -11.35 24.42
N SER A 175 -5.75 -11.93 24.22
CA SER A 175 -4.87 -12.32 25.32
C SER A 175 -4.37 -11.11 26.07
N VAL A 176 -4.36 -11.21 27.40
CA VAL A 176 -3.88 -10.17 28.29
C VAL A 176 -2.83 -10.76 29.21
N GLU A 177 -1.79 -9.97 29.49
CA GLU A 177 -0.73 -10.40 30.40
C GLU A 177 -1.29 -10.47 31.82
N GLU A 178 -0.89 -11.49 32.59
CA GLU A 178 -1.34 -11.63 33.98
C GLU A 178 -0.96 -10.39 34.79
N GLY A 179 -1.93 -9.84 35.55
CA GLY A 179 -1.75 -8.60 36.29
C GLY A 179 -1.95 -7.33 35.45
N SER A 180 -2.48 -7.43 34.24
CA SER A 180 -2.90 -6.26 33.46
C SER A 180 -4.07 -5.54 34.14
N ALA A 181 -4.06 -4.20 34.08
CA ALA A 181 -5.20 -3.36 34.43
C ALA A 181 -5.93 -2.89 33.16
N PHE A 182 -7.20 -2.50 33.30
CA PHE A 182 -8.07 -2.16 32.18
C PHE A 182 -8.69 -0.79 32.38
N LYS A 183 -8.46 0.08 31.42
CA LYS A 183 -9.10 1.39 31.37
C LYS A 183 -9.95 1.48 30.13
N THR A 184 -11.18 1.96 30.29
CA THR A 184 -12.13 2.05 29.20
C THR A 184 -12.63 3.48 29.07
N ALA A 185 -12.85 3.92 27.84
CA ALA A 185 -13.60 5.12 27.57
C ALA A 185 -14.61 4.85 26.46
N TYR A 186 -15.75 5.53 26.52
CA TYR A 186 -16.82 5.34 25.59
C TYR A 186 -17.54 6.66 25.33
N THR A 187 -18.15 6.74 24.16
CA THR A 187 -18.87 7.93 23.71
C THR A 187 -20.36 7.63 23.68
N ILE A 188 -21.14 8.45 24.38
CA ILE A 188 -22.60 8.44 24.31
C ILE A 188 -23.06 9.63 23.45
N VAL A 189 -23.97 9.37 22.51
CA VAL A 189 -24.65 10.40 21.72
C VAL A 189 -26.07 10.53 22.25
N GLY A 190 -26.36 11.65 22.91
CA GLY A 190 -27.70 11.95 23.44
C GLY A 190 -28.20 13.34 23.04
N GLU A 191 -29.39 13.72 23.53
CA GLU A 191 -29.99 15.03 23.26
C GLU A 191 -29.10 16.22 23.69
N GLY A 192 -28.18 15.99 24.65
CA GLY A 192 -27.21 16.97 25.14
C GLY A 192 -25.91 17.09 24.31
N GLY A 193 -25.78 16.35 23.21
CA GLY A 193 -24.57 16.27 22.40
C GLY A 193 -23.72 15.03 22.71
N VAL A 194 -22.49 15.05 22.19
CA VAL A 194 -21.51 13.96 22.31
C VAL A 194 -20.78 14.09 23.65
N LYS A 195 -20.81 13.04 24.48
CA LYS A 195 -20.09 12.98 25.76
C LYS A 195 -19.18 11.77 25.80
N VAL A 196 -17.90 12.02 26.10
CA VAL A 196 -16.91 10.98 26.38
C VAL A 196 -16.88 10.72 27.88
N GLU A 197 -17.02 9.47 28.28
CA GLU A 197 -16.89 9.02 29.67
C GLU A 197 -15.78 7.98 29.79
N SER A 198 -15.02 8.04 30.89
CA SER A 198 -13.97 7.08 31.21
C SER A 198 -14.35 6.27 32.44
N ALA A 199 -14.08 4.97 32.43
CA ALA A 199 -14.30 4.07 33.54
C ALA A 199 -13.15 3.05 33.65
N ASP A 200 -12.73 2.77 34.87
CA ASP A 200 -11.85 1.63 35.15
C ASP A 200 -12.72 0.36 35.18
N LEU A 201 -12.28 -0.69 34.48
CA LEU A 201 -13.02 -1.95 34.43
C LEU A 201 -12.39 -2.98 35.37
N GLU A 202 -13.03 -3.22 36.50
CA GLU A 202 -12.69 -4.32 37.42
C GLU A 202 -13.53 -5.58 37.17
N SER A 203 -14.65 -5.45 36.45
CA SER A 203 -15.58 -6.53 36.14
C SER A 203 -16.27 -6.30 34.80
N GLN A 204 -17.05 -7.28 34.37
CA GLN A 204 -17.92 -7.16 33.20
C GLN A 204 -18.80 -5.90 33.28
N ALA A 205 -18.91 -5.19 32.17
CA ALA A 205 -19.75 -4.01 31.99
C ALA A 205 -20.56 -4.11 30.69
N THR A 206 -21.77 -3.56 30.71
CA THR A 206 -22.68 -3.54 29.56
C THR A 206 -23.07 -2.10 29.24
N PHE A 207 -22.96 -1.75 27.97
CA PHE A 207 -23.21 -0.43 27.42
C PHE A 207 -24.32 -0.51 26.38
N SER A 208 -25.16 0.50 26.32
CA SER A 208 -26.23 0.64 25.32
C SER A 208 -26.27 2.07 24.81
N GLY A 209 -26.58 2.26 23.52
CA GLY A 209 -26.63 3.58 22.91
C GLY A 209 -25.28 4.31 22.85
N ILE A 210 -24.18 3.57 22.79
CA ILE A 210 -22.83 4.13 22.60
C ILE A 210 -22.48 4.21 21.11
N GLU A 211 -21.75 5.26 20.71
CA GLU A 211 -21.20 5.41 19.35
C GLU A 211 -19.84 4.74 19.23
N SER A 212 -19.05 4.76 20.30
CA SER A 212 -17.73 4.15 20.35
C SER A 212 -17.38 3.68 21.76
N ILE A 213 -16.50 2.69 21.84
CA ILE A 213 -15.86 2.25 23.06
C ILE A 213 -14.42 1.87 22.75
N VAL A 214 -13.52 2.18 23.66
CA VAL A 214 -12.12 1.77 23.63
C VAL A 214 -11.73 1.19 24.97
N VAL A 215 -11.01 0.08 24.94
CA VAL A 215 -10.41 -0.57 26.09
C VAL A 215 -8.91 -0.55 25.87
N VAL A 216 -8.21 0.07 26.82
CA VAL A 216 -6.74 0.08 26.86
C VAL A 216 -6.28 -0.85 27.97
N THR A 217 -5.42 -1.81 27.61
CA THR A 217 -4.74 -2.66 28.60
C THR A 217 -3.47 -1.98 29.10
N GLU A 218 -3.24 -2.02 30.41
CA GLU A 218 -2.02 -1.58 31.06
C GLU A 218 -1.26 -2.77 31.60
N TYR A 219 0.03 -2.87 31.29
CA TYR A 219 0.91 -3.84 31.92
C TYR A 219 2.08 -3.12 32.56
N GLN A 220 2.28 -3.34 33.86
CA GLN A 220 3.28 -2.64 34.68
C GLN A 220 3.15 -1.11 34.63
N GLY A 221 1.92 -0.61 34.49
CA GLY A 221 1.61 0.82 34.42
C GLY A 221 1.87 1.48 33.06
N GLU A 222 2.22 0.69 32.03
CA GLU A 222 2.36 1.18 30.66
C GLU A 222 1.18 0.70 29.80
N PRO A 223 0.55 1.59 29.03
CA PRO A 223 -0.49 1.20 28.09
C PRO A 223 0.08 0.36 26.94
N ARG A 224 -0.63 -0.69 26.55
CA ARG A 224 -0.11 -1.77 25.70
C ARG A 224 -0.98 -2.01 24.48
N LEU A 225 -2.24 -2.38 24.70
CA LEU A 225 -3.17 -2.75 23.64
C LEU A 225 -4.35 -1.79 23.65
N LEU A 226 -4.81 -1.42 22.46
CA LEU A 226 -6.07 -0.74 22.23
C LEU A 226 -6.99 -1.68 21.44
N LEU A 227 -8.08 -2.09 22.08
CA LEU A 227 -9.20 -2.76 21.44
C LEU A 227 -10.39 -1.81 21.49
N GLY A 228 -11.15 -1.68 20.40
CA GLY A 228 -12.31 -0.79 20.43
C GLY A 228 -13.32 -1.06 19.34
N LEU A 229 -14.49 -0.46 19.51
CA LEU A 229 -15.55 -0.37 18.52
C LEU A 229 -15.86 1.11 18.28
N LYS A 230 -16.17 1.47 17.06
CA LYS A 230 -16.56 2.83 16.69
C LYS A 230 -17.65 2.81 15.63
N GLY A 231 -18.46 3.87 15.59
CA GLY A 231 -19.57 3.97 14.64
C GLY A 231 -20.59 2.87 14.89
N VAL A 232 -20.72 2.45 16.15
CA VAL A 232 -21.67 1.40 16.53
C VAL A 232 -23.07 1.90 16.23
N SER A 233 -23.79 1.15 15.40
CA SER A 233 -25.15 1.47 15.00
C SER A 233 -26.06 0.23 15.02
N GLY A 234 -27.36 0.48 14.95
CA GLY A 234 -28.39 -0.54 15.15
C GLY A 234 -28.83 -0.66 16.61
N ASP A 235 -29.83 -1.50 16.85
CA ASP A 235 -30.33 -1.80 18.19
C ASP A 235 -29.38 -2.80 18.88
N THR A 236 -28.21 -2.30 19.30
CA THR A 236 -27.12 -3.12 19.85
C THR A 236 -26.80 -2.81 21.31
N ILE A 237 -26.18 -3.78 21.97
CA ILE A 237 -25.46 -3.62 23.23
C ILE A 237 -24.00 -3.96 23.03
N VAL A 238 -23.15 -3.32 23.83
CA VAL A 238 -21.73 -3.67 23.89
C VAL A 238 -21.41 -4.20 25.28
N VAL A 239 -20.76 -5.35 25.34
CA VAL A 239 -20.31 -5.95 26.59
C VAL A 239 -18.79 -6.00 26.59
N VAL A 240 -18.19 -5.51 27.67
CA VAL A 240 -16.76 -5.63 27.90
C VAL A 240 -16.56 -6.49 29.14
N ASP A 241 -15.83 -7.60 28.99
CA ASP A 241 -15.42 -8.45 30.10
C ASP A 241 -13.88 -8.51 30.16
N PRO A 242 -13.24 -7.80 31.10
CA PRO A 242 -11.79 -7.78 31.23
C PRO A 242 -11.20 -9.10 31.77
N ALA A 243 -12.03 -9.99 32.32
CA ALA A 243 -11.58 -11.15 33.09
C ALA A 243 -12.26 -12.46 32.66
N TYR A 244 -12.72 -12.54 31.41
CA TYR A 244 -13.41 -13.74 30.90
C TYR A 244 -12.45 -14.94 30.96
N GLN A 245 -12.91 -16.03 31.59
CA GLN A 245 -12.11 -17.24 31.78
C GLN A 245 -12.48 -18.28 30.72
N ILE A 246 -11.49 -18.69 29.92
CA ILE A 246 -11.67 -19.75 28.93
C ILE A 246 -10.88 -20.99 29.36
N PRO A 247 -11.48 -22.19 29.32
CA PRO A 247 -10.75 -23.43 29.59
C PRO A 247 -9.71 -23.67 28.49
N THR A 248 -8.44 -23.80 28.86
CA THR A 248 -7.34 -24.09 27.90
C THR A 248 -7.00 -25.58 27.79
N GLY A 249 -7.68 -26.42 28.58
CA GLY A 249 -7.38 -27.85 28.73
C GLY A 249 -6.67 -28.15 30.04
N GLU A 250 -6.60 -29.43 30.43
CA GLU A 250 -5.94 -29.92 31.66
C GLU A 250 -6.39 -29.25 32.98
N GLY A 251 -7.55 -28.57 32.99
CA GLY A 251 -8.06 -27.84 34.16
C GLY A 251 -7.46 -26.44 34.31
N GLU A 252 -6.69 -25.97 33.34
CA GLU A 252 -6.18 -24.60 33.28
C GLU A 252 -7.21 -23.65 32.64
N THR A 253 -7.19 -22.39 33.06
CA THR A 253 -7.99 -21.31 32.48
C THR A 253 -7.08 -20.17 32.05
N ALA A 254 -7.34 -19.62 30.86
CA ALA A 254 -6.75 -18.36 30.43
C ALA A 254 -7.72 -17.23 30.70
N THR A 255 -7.18 -16.10 31.17
CA THR A 255 -7.93 -14.84 31.27
C THR A 255 -7.81 -14.09 29.95
N GLN A 256 -8.95 -13.63 29.42
CA GLN A 256 -9.01 -12.87 28.18
C GLN A 256 -9.84 -11.61 28.35
N LEU A 257 -9.42 -10.53 27.71
CA LEU A 257 -10.26 -9.36 27.52
C LEU A 257 -11.24 -9.67 26.38
N THR A 258 -12.52 -9.68 26.68
CA THR A 258 -13.58 -9.94 25.71
C THR A 258 -14.39 -8.68 25.45
N LEU A 259 -14.55 -8.35 24.17
CA LEU A 259 -15.41 -7.29 23.66
C LEU A 259 -16.48 -7.91 22.78
N VAL A 260 -17.74 -7.66 23.12
CA VAL A 260 -18.89 -8.21 22.42
C VAL A 260 -19.77 -7.07 21.93
N LEU A 261 -20.21 -7.16 20.68
CA LEU A 261 -21.27 -6.32 20.12
C LEU A 261 -22.45 -7.22 19.77
N GLY A 262 -23.51 -7.15 20.58
CA GLY A 262 -24.70 -7.99 20.44
C GLY A 262 -25.90 -7.19 19.95
N LEU A 263 -26.71 -7.79 19.07
CA LEU A 263 -28.03 -7.26 18.73
C LEU A 263 -29.01 -7.47 19.89
N LEU A 264 -29.90 -6.51 20.13
CA LEU A 264 -31.03 -6.66 21.06
C LEU A 264 -32.12 -7.57 20.46
N LYS A 265 -32.28 -7.52 19.13
CA LYS A 265 -33.22 -8.38 18.41
C LYS A 265 -32.68 -9.81 18.34
N HIS A 266 -33.45 -10.75 18.87
CA HIS A 266 -33.15 -12.19 18.84
C HIS A 266 -34.20 -13.00 18.07
N VAL A 267 -35.42 -12.49 17.87
CA VAL A 267 -36.46 -13.12 17.04
C VAL A 267 -36.60 -12.40 15.72
N PHE A 268 -36.52 -13.16 14.63
CA PHE A 268 -36.63 -12.69 13.26
C PHE A 268 -37.88 -13.30 12.62
N GLU A 269 -38.92 -12.50 12.46
CA GLU A 269 -40.13 -12.90 11.73
C GLU A 269 -39.85 -13.10 10.23
N PRO A 270 -40.66 -13.90 9.51
CA PRO A 270 -40.56 -14.08 8.06
C PRO A 270 -40.47 -12.76 7.30
N GLY A 271 -39.44 -12.61 6.46
CA GLY A 271 -39.17 -11.41 5.67
C GLY A 271 -38.66 -10.21 6.49
N SER A 272 -38.43 -10.37 7.80
CA SER A 272 -37.81 -9.35 8.63
C SER A 272 -36.28 -9.51 8.64
N GLY A 273 -35.57 -8.41 8.83
CA GLY A 273 -34.14 -8.41 9.05
C GLY A 273 -33.74 -7.54 10.23
N ALA A 274 -32.45 -7.57 10.54
CA ALA A 274 -31.77 -6.54 11.32
C ALA A 274 -30.32 -6.46 10.87
N SER A 275 -29.72 -5.31 11.09
CA SER A 275 -28.31 -5.11 10.80
C SER A 275 -27.65 -4.34 11.92
N PHE A 276 -26.33 -4.49 12.02
CA PHE A 276 -25.49 -3.63 12.82
C PHE A 276 -24.19 -3.34 12.09
N GLU A 277 -23.67 -2.15 12.32
CA GLU A 277 -22.40 -1.70 11.77
C GLU A 277 -21.48 -1.30 12.92
N ALA A 278 -20.20 -1.67 12.81
CA ALA A 278 -19.15 -1.18 13.68
C ALA A 278 -17.77 -1.25 13.02
N SER A 279 -16.93 -0.30 13.35
CA SER A 279 -15.50 -0.31 13.07
C SER A 279 -14.75 -0.94 14.23
N LEU A 280 -14.21 -2.14 14.04
CA LEU A 280 -13.33 -2.78 15.00
C LEU A 280 -11.93 -2.16 14.92
N ILE A 281 -11.43 -1.70 16.06
CA ILE A 281 -10.12 -1.09 16.19
C ILE A 281 -9.17 -2.08 16.84
N LEU A 282 -8.08 -2.38 16.15
CA LEU A 282 -7.08 -3.38 16.55
C LEU A 282 -5.70 -2.74 16.51
N SER A 283 -5.26 -2.14 17.62
CA SER A 283 -4.02 -1.38 17.60
C SER A 283 -3.16 -1.55 18.85
N VAL A 284 -1.85 -1.50 18.67
CA VAL A 284 -0.93 -1.27 19.77
C VAL A 284 -1.09 0.18 20.22
N TYR A 285 -0.96 0.43 21.52
CA TYR A 285 -1.06 1.78 22.06
C TYR A 285 0.12 2.63 21.58
N ASP A 286 -0.14 3.44 20.54
CA ASP A 286 0.79 4.38 19.96
C ASP A 286 0.03 5.62 19.46
N ALA A 287 0.56 6.82 19.71
CA ALA A 287 -0.15 8.05 19.38
C ALA A 287 -0.46 8.18 17.88
N TYR A 288 0.41 7.68 17.00
CA TYR A 288 0.20 7.74 15.55
C TYR A 288 -0.92 6.79 15.12
N THR A 289 -0.93 5.56 15.63
CA THR A 289 -1.96 4.58 15.29
C THR A 289 -3.33 4.98 15.83
N VAL A 290 -3.39 5.49 17.07
CA VAL A 290 -4.61 5.94 17.74
C VAL A 290 -5.27 7.11 17.01
N ILE A 291 -4.51 8.06 16.46
CA ILE A 291 -5.08 9.17 15.69
C ILE A 291 -5.75 8.66 14.41
N SER A 292 -5.16 7.65 13.77
CA SER A 292 -5.65 7.16 12.48
C SER A 292 -7.01 6.45 12.54
N THR A 293 -7.40 5.95 13.72
CA THR A 293 -8.68 5.25 13.97
C THR A 293 -9.80 6.23 14.36
N GLY A 294 -9.44 7.45 14.77
CA GLY A 294 -10.37 8.49 15.16
C GLY A 294 -11.14 8.19 16.45
N VAL A 295 -10.55 7.42 17.36
CA VAL A 295 -10.98 7.30 18.78
C VAL A 295 -10.03 8.03 19.72
N PHE A 296 -9.36 9.06 19.19
CA PHE A 296 -8.33 9.79 19.91
C PHE A 296 -8.88 10.52 21.13
N ASP A 297 -10.12 11.04 21.06
CA ASP A 297 -10.72 11.76 22.16
C ASP A 297 -10.99 10.83 23.35
N GLU A 298 -11.51 9.65 23.08
CA GLU A 298 -11.74 8.58 24.05
C GLU A 298 -10.42 8.16 24.70
N VAL A 299 -9.40 7.83 23.90
CA VAL A 299 -8.08 7.45 24.43
C VAL A 299 -7.46 8.60 25.24
N SER A 300 -7.63 9.85 24.81
CA SER A 300 -7.08 11.01 25.51
C SER A 300 -7.82 11.35 26.81
N SER A 301 -9.06 10.88 27.00
CA SER A 301 -9.76 10.97 28.28
C SER A 301 -9.16 10.05 29.34
N ILE A 302 -8.63 8.90 28.90
CA ILE A 302 -7.93 7.93 29.77
C ILE A 302 -6.49 8.36 30.01
N TYR A 303 -5.81 8.81 28.95
CA TYR A 303 -4.40 9.24 28.97
C TYR A 303 -4.24 10.62 28.37
N PRO A 304 -4.44 11.70 29.15
CA PRO A 304 -4.33 13.07 28.66
C PRO A 304 -2.98 13.39 28.02
N ASP A 305 -1.91 12.78 28.52
CA ASP A 305 -0.54 12.99 28.04
C ASP A 305 -0.29 12.45 26.63
N ILE A 306 -1.17 11.57 26.09
CA ILE A 306 -1.06 11.11 24.70
C ILE A 306 -1.11 12.29 23.72
N LYS A 307 -1.77 13.40 24.08
CA LYS A 307 -1.81 14.65 23.29
C LYS A 307 -0.43 15.26 23.09
N ALA A 308 0.45 15.15 24.08
CA ALA A 308 1.83 15.62 23.98
C ALA A 308 2.70 14.68 23.15
N SER A 309 2.35 13.39 23.11
CA SER A 309 3.02 12.37 22.29
C SER A 309 2.63 12.43 20.81
N VAL A 310 1.54 13.12 20.47
CA VAL A 310 1.20 13.41 19.08
C VAL A 310 2.30 14.27 18.48
N PRO A 311 3.01 13.80 17.44
CA PRO A 311 4.04 14.60 16.81
C PRO A 311 3.43 15.91 16.28
N THR A 312 3.82 17.05 16.84
CA THR A 312 3.35 18.38 16.41
C THR A 312 3.77 18.75 14.99
N GLY A 313 4.69 17.98 14.43
CA GLY A 313 4.93 17.86 13.00
C GLY A 313 5.40 16.44 12.72
N PHE A 314 4.74 15.75 11.81
CA PHE A 314 5.01 14.36 11.36
C PHE A 314 6.43 14.11 10.79
N GLY A 315 7.38 15.02 11.00
CA GLY A 315 8.62 15.06 10.21
C GLY A 315 8.33 15.22 8.71
N PHE A 316 7.07 15.47 8.32
CA PHE A 316 6.71 15.79 6.94
C PHE A 316 7.47 17.03 6.51
N GLU A 317 7.74 18.00 7.37
CA GLU A 317 8.60 19.13 7.00
C GLU A 317 10.00 18.68 6.57
N LYS A 318 10.61 17.74 7.29
CA LYS A 318 11.93 17.19 6.95
C LYS A 318 11.87 16.35 5.68
N ARG A 319 10.79 15.56 5.48
CA ARG A 319 10.61 14.73 4.29
C ARG A 319 10.21 15.53 3.06
N ILE A 320 9.40 16.56 3.22
CA ILE A 320 9.06 17.59 2.22
C ILE A 320 10.33 18.36 1.87
N ALA A 321 11.16 18.74 2.84
CA ALA A 321 12.44 19.39 2.58
C ALA A 321 13.40 18.48 1.80
N ASP A 322 13.50 17.19 2.16
CA ASP A 322 14.29 16.19 1.42
C ASP A 322 13.76 16.00 -0.02
N LEU A 323 12.44 15.81 -0.18
CA LEU A 323 11.80 15.68 -1.49
C LEU A 323 12.00 16.93 -2.34
N ASN A 324 11.85 18.12 -1.76
CA ASN A 324 12.10 19.39 -2.45
C ASN A 324 13.56 19.51 -2.90
N SER A 325 14.51 19.10 -2.06
CA SER A 325 15.94 19.06 -2.40
C SER A 325 16.22 18.10 -3.58
N ARG A 326 15.58 16.93 -3.59
CA ARG A 326 15.68 15.97 -4.69
C ARG A 326 15.07 16.52 -5.98
N VAL A 327 13.89 17.14 -5.91
CA VAL A 327 13.24 17.79 -7.05
C VAL A 327 14.14 18.88 -7.63
N GLU A 328 14.78 19.69 -6.78
CA GLU A 328 15.70 20.74 -7.23
C GLU A 328 16.96 20.16 -7.89
N THR A 329 17.50 19.07 -7.35
CA THR A 329 18.64 18.35 -7.96
C THR A 329 18.27 17.79 -9.33
N LEU A 330 17.07 17.22 -9.47
CA LEU A 330 16.55 16.72 -10.74
C LEU A 330 16.32 17.84 -11.76
N ARG A 331 15.79 18.99 -11.33
CA ARG A 331 15.63 20.18 -12.18
C ARG A 331 16.97 20.68 -12.72
N ASN A 332 17.97 20.82 -11.84
CA ASN A 332 19.32 21.23 -12.25
C ASN A 332 19.96 20.24 -13.23
N SER A 333 19.72 18.94 -13.03
CA SER A 333 20.19 17.90 -13.95
C SER A 333 19.50 17.97 -15.31
N LEU A 334 18.19 18.24 -15.33
CA LEU A 334 17.42 18.44 -16.56
C LEU A 334 17.89 19.67 -17.34
N ASP A 335 18.16 20.79 -16.66
CA ASP A 335 18.66 22.01 -17.30
C ASP A 335 20.06 21.83 -17.89
N SER A 336 20.95 21.10 -17.18
CA SER A 336 22.26 20.71 -17.70
C SER A 336 22.14 19.88 -18.97
N LEU A 337 21.29 18.84 -18.96
CA LEU A 337 21.04 17.99 -20.13
C LEU A 337 20.44 18.78 -21.31
N ARG A 338 19.57 19.75 -21.03
CA ARG A 338 18.99 20.63 -22.05
C ARG A 338 20.06 21.50 -22.70
N SER A 339 20.97 22.08 -21.91
CA SER A 339 22.11 22.85 -22.42
C SER A 339 23.05 21.98 -23.27
N GLU A 340 23.35 20.75 -22.84
CA GLU A 340 24.17 19.82 -23.62
C GLU A 340 23.50 19.46 -24.95
N ASN A 341 22.18 19.26 -24.94
CA ASN A 341 21.40 18.99 -26.16
C ASN A 341 21.45 20.18 -27.15
N GLU A 342 21.34 21.42 -26.65
CA GLU A 342 21.49 22.62 -27.49
C GLU A 342 22.90 22.76 -28.07
N GLU A 343 23.95 22.44 -27.30
CA GLU A 343 25.32 22.42 -27.81
C GLU A 343 25.52 21.34 -28.89
N LEU A 344 24.96 20.14 -28.68
CA LEU A 344 25.00 19.06 -29.67
C LEU A 344 24.26 19.43 -30.96
N LYS A 345 23.11 20.12 -30.85
CA LYS A 345 22.39 20.65 -32.03
C LYS A 345 23.24 21.65 -32.81
N ARG A 346 23.89 22.60 -32.14
CA ARG A 346 24.79 23.56 -32.82
C ARG A 346 25.94 22.85 -33.52
N LYS A 347 26.56 21.86 -32.88
CA LYS A 347 27.62 21.05 -33.51
C LYS A 347 27.11 20.27 -34.73
N LEU A 348 25.88 19.78 -34.68
CA LEU A 348 25.25 19.11 -35.80
C LEU A 348 25.04 20.08 -36.98
N ASP A 349 24.51 21.28 -36.71
CA ASP A 349 24.31 22.31 -37.72
C ASP A 349 25.65 22.75 -38.35
N GLU A 350 26.71 22.91 -37.54
CA GLU A 350 28.06 23.21 -38.04
C GLU A 350 28.62 22.09 -38.93
N LEU A 351 28.39 20.82 -38.55
CA LEU A 351 28.81 19.67 -39.35
C LEU A 351 28.02 19.58 -40.67
N GLN A 352 26.71 19.85 -40.65
CA GLN A 352 25.89 19.92 -41.86
C GLN A 352 26.37 21.04 -42.78
N GLY A 353 26.64 22.24 -42.26
CA GLY A 353 27.19 23.34 -43.06
C GLY A 353 28.56 23.02 -43.68
N ARG A 354 29.39 22.23 -42.99
CA ARG A 354 30.65 21.72 -43.56
C ARG A 354 30.42 20.68 -44.65
N ASP A 355 29.44 19.79 -44.47
CA ASP A 355 29.08 18.78 -45.48
C ASP A 355 28.59 19.46 -46.77
N ASP A 356 27.69 20.44 -46.64
CA ASP A 356 27.20 21.26 -47.76
C ASP A 356 28.34 21.97 -48.50
N TYR A 357 29.29 22.55 -47.77
CA TYR A 357 30.47 23.18 -48.37
C TYR A 357 31.33 22.19 -49.17
N TRP A 358 31.59 20.99 -48.61
CA TRP A 358 32.38 19.98 -49.32
C TRP A 358 31.65 19.40 -50.51
N ASN A 359 30.33 19.18 -50.42
CA ASN A 359 29.51 18.75 -51.54
C ASN A 359 29.54 19.77 -52.68
N ALA A 360 29.39 21.07 -52.37
CA ALA A 360 29.53 22.13 -53.37
C ALA A 360 30.93 22.15 -54.01
N LYS A 361 31.99 21.92 -53.22
CA LYS A 361 33.36 21.88 -53.75
C LYS A 361 33.62 20.67 -54.64
N ILE A 362 33.01 19.52 -54.32
CA ILE A 362 33.06 18.32 -55.17
C ILE A 362 32.38 18.61 -56.50
N THR A 363 31.18 19.22 -56.50
CA THR A 363 30.48 19.59 -57.74
C THR A 363 31.30 20.54 -58.60
N GLU A 364 31.92 21.56 -58.02
CA GLU A 364 32.82 22.49 -58.74
C GLU A 364 34.00 21.74 -59.39
N LEU A 365 34.64 20.84 -58.65
CA LEU A 365 35.76 20.03 -59.17
C LEU A 365 35.32 19.06 -60.27
N GLU A 366 34.11 18.50 -60.18
CA GLU A 366 33.54 17.65 -61.22
C GLU A 366 33.29 18.43 -62.52
N GLU A 367 32.77 19.67 -62.41
CA GLU A 367 32.59 20.57 -63.55
C GLU A 367 33.94 20.96 -64.20
N GLU A 368 34.95 21.31 -63.39
CA GLU A 368 36.31 21.58 -63.89
C GLU A 368 36.89 20.36 -64.60
N LEU A 369 36.72 19.16 -64.03
CA LEU A 369 37.23 17.92 -64.61
C LEU A 369 36.54 17.63 -65.95
N GLN A 370 35.22 17.84 -66.06
CA GLN A 370 34.51 17.76 -67.32
C GLN A 370 35.05 18.76 -68.35
N PHE A 371 35.28 20.01 -67.95
CA PHE A 371 35.86 21.03 -68.82
C PHE A 371 37.25 20.63 -69.35
N TYR A 372 38.14 20.13 -68.47
CA TYR A 372 39.46 19.65 -68.87
C TYR A 372 39.40 18.43 -69.78
N LYS A 373 38.46 17.51 -69.53
CA LYS A 373 38.26 16.33 -70.39
C LYS A 373 37.89 16.75 -71.81
N ILE A 374 36.90 17.64 -71.96
CA ILE A 374 36.50 18.21 -73.26
C ILE A 374 37.67 18.92 -73.95
N ARG A 375 38.48 19.67 -73.19
CA ARG A 375 39.64 20.39 -73.74
C ARG A 375 40.74 19.44 -74.22
N SER A 376 41.02 18.38 -73.45
CA SER A 376 41.98 17.34 -73.82
C SER A 376 41.54 16.60 -75.08
N GLU A 377 40.26 16.24 -75.19
CA GLU A 377 39.68 15.64 -76.39
C GLU A 377 39.82 16.57 -77.61
N ARG A 378 39.53 17.87 -77.49
CA ARG A 378 39.74 18.86 -78.57
C ARG A 378 41.22 18.98 -78.96
N ASN A 379 42.13 19.04 -78.01
CA ASN A 379 43.56 19.14 -78.28
C ASN A 379 44.11 17.86 -78.92
N GLY A 380 43.62 16.69 -78.50
CA GLY A 380 43.93 15.41 -79.14
C GLY A 380 43.47 15.36 -80.59
N ILE A 381 42.28 15.86 -80.89
CA ILE A 381 41.76 15.98 -82.27
C ILE A 381 42.63 16.95 -83.09
N LEU A 382 43.01 18.11 -82.53
CA LEU A 382 43.88 19.08 -83.22
C LEU A 382 45.28 18.51 -83.51
N ALA A 383 45.86 17.77 -82.57
CA ALA A 383 47.15 17.11 -82.76
C ALA A 383 47.09 16.04 -83.87
N LEU A 384 46.00 15.27 -83.92
CA LEU A 384 45.76 14.30 -85.00
C LEU A 384 45.66 15.01 -86.36
N LEU A 385 44.93 16.12 -86.44
CA LEU A 385 44.80 16.92 -87.67
C LEU A 385 46.15 17.52 -88.11
N ALA A 386 46.95 18.03 -87.17
CA ALA A 386 48.29 18.54 -87.47
C ALA A 386 49.24 17.44 -87.95
N PHE A 387 49.16 16.23 -87.37
CA PHE A 387 49.92 15.07 -87.84
C PHE A 387 49.53 14.68 -89.26
N ILE A 388 48.22 14.62 -89.55
CA ILE A 388 47.71 14.35 -90.91
C ILE A 388 48.21 15.42 -91.89
N ALA A 389 48.13 16.71 -91.54
CA ALA A 389 48.62 17.81 -92.37
C ALA A 389 50.13 17.70 -92.63
N GLY A 390 50.92 17.39 -91.60
CA GLY A 390 52.37 17.15 -91.72
C GLY A 390 52.71 15.96 -92.62
N ALA A 391 51.95 14.87 -92.53
CA ALA A 391 52.09 13.70 -93.40
C ALA A 391 51.77 14.04 -94.86
N VAL A 392 50.71 14.82 -95.12
CA VAL A 392 50.34 15.28 -96.46
C VAL A 392 51.41 16.21 -97.05
N ILE A 393 51.92 17.18 -96.28
CA ILE A 393 52.99 18.08 -96.72
C ILE A 393 54.28 17.29 -97.02
N SER A 394 54.63 16.32 -96.18
CA SER A 394 55.80 15.46 -96.40
C SER A 394 55.66 14.62 -97.67
N ALA A 395 54.48 14.05 -97.92
CA ALA A 395 54.19 13.33 -99.15
C ALA A 395 54.28 14.24 -100.39
N ALA A 396 53.77 15.48 -100.30
CA ALA A 396 53.86 16.47 -101.36
C ALA A 396 55.32 16.90 -101.63
N ALA A 397 56.12 17.12 -100.59
CA ALA A 397 57.54 17.48 -100.70
C ALA A 397 58.38 16.37 -101.37
N VAL A 398 58.12 15.11 -101.02
CA VAL A 398 58.75 13.94 -101.67
C VAL A 398 58.34 13.83 -103.14
N TYR A 399 57.10 14.20 -103.49
CA TYR A 399 56.64 14.22 -104.88
C TYR A 399 57.33 15.31 -105.71
N THR A 400 57.63 16.48 -105.13
CA THR A 400 58.31 17.59 -105.81
C THR A 400 59.82 17.40 -106.00
N VAL A 401 60.50 16.63 -105.15
CA VAL A 401 61.97 16.38 -105.28
C VAL A 401 62.30 15.30 -106.31
N LYS A 402 61.29 14.58 -106.84
CA LYS A 402 61.45 13.57 -107.90
C LYS A 402 61.08 14.05 -109.32
N ARG A 403 60.82 15.34 -109.49
CA ARG A 403 60.61 15.99 -110.80
C ARG A 403 61.73 16.96 -111.06
#